data_AF-A0A7J4VHF8-F1
#
_entry.id   AF-A0A7J4VHF8-F1
#
_cell.length_a   1.000
_cell.length_b   1.000
_cell.length_c   1.000
_cell.angle_alpha   90.00
_cell.angle_beta   90.00
_cell.angle_gamma   90.00
#
_symmetry.space_group_name_H-M   'P 1'
#
loop_
_entity.id
_entity.type
_entity.pdbx_description
1 polymer ?
#
loop_
_entity_poly.entity_id
_entity_poly.type
_entity_poly.pdbx_seq_one_letter_code
_entity_poly.pdbx_strand_id
1 'polypeptide(L)' 'MTCNCIETVNEKLATRNTRLVLPIVFRPVGSPDMPDKVMVCTEQVEKGRGKEKAVGMFSTYCPFRGVKYAEDVA' A
#
# COMPACT_ATOMS: atom_id res chain seq x y z
N MET A 1 -13.62 8.64 16.28
CA MET A 1 -12.18 8.40 16.51
C MET A 1 -11.45 8.64 15.21
N THR A 2 -10.37 9.43 15.24
CA THR A 2 -9.51 9.64 14.06
C THR A 2 -8.71 8.36 13.81
N CYS A 3 -8.66 7.90 12.56
CA CYS A 3 -7.94 6.69 12.17
C CYS A 3 -6.46 7.03 11.90
N ASN A 4 -5.54 6.41 12.65
CA ASN A 4 -4.09 6.71 12.58
C ASN A 4 -3.28 5.63 11.82
N CYS A 5 -3.97 4.79 11.01
CA CYS A 5 -3.34 3.65 10.34
C CYS A 5 -2.16 4.05 9.43
N ILE A 6 -2.25 5.19 8.75
CA ILE A 6 -1.19 5.67 7.84
C ILE A 6 0.08 6.01 8.63
N GLU A 7 -0.07 6.72 9.75
CA GLU A 7 1.04 7.13 10.62
C GLU A 7 1.73 5.90 11.21
N THR A 8 0.96 4.97 11.78
CA THR A 8 1.49 3.73 12.34
C THR A 8 2.23 2.87 11.32
N VAL A 9 1.75 2.80 10.07
CA VAL A 9 2.44 2.03 9.03
C VAL A 9 3.70 2.76 8.55
N ASN A 10 3.66 4.08 8.39
CA ASN A 10 4.83 4.87 8.01
C ASN A 10 5.96 4.80 9.06
N GLU A 11 5.63 4.80 10.35
CA GLU A 11 6.61 4.61 11.43
C GLU A 11 7.35 3.26 11.30
N LYS A 12 6.63 2.19 10.96
CA LYS A 12 7.23 0.87 10.73
C LYS A 12 8.13 0.85 9.49
N LEU A 13 7.69 1.52 8.41
CA LEU A 13 8.42 1.58 7.14
C LEU A 13 9.65 2.51 7.17
N ALA A 14 9.69 3.47 8.10
CA ALA A 14 10.80 4.41 8.25
C ALA A 14 12.15 3.69 8.45
N THR A 15 12.13 2.56 9.17
CA THR A 15 13.31 1.69 9.40
C THR A 15 13.86 1.05 8.13
N ARG A 16 13.19 1.22 6.98
CA ARG A 16 13.55 0.64 5.67
C ARG A 16 13.61 1.70 4.58
N ASN A 17 13.82 2.98 4.94
CA ASN A 17 13.84 4.09 3.98
C ASN A 17 12.59 4.12 3.07
N THR A 18 11.44 3.75 3.61
CA THR A 18 10.21 3.52 2.86
C THR A 18 9.06 4.31 3.47
N ARG A 19 8.15 4.83 2.64
CA ARG A 19 6.86 5.38 3.10
C ARG A 19 5.71 4.98 2.18
N LEU A 20 4.49 4.99 2.73
CA LEU A 20 3.26 4.76 1.99
C LEU A 20 3.00 5.88 0.97
N VAL A 21 2.48 5.47 -0.19
CA VAL A 21 1.92 6.34 -1.23
C VAL A 21 0.52 5.83 -1.58
N LEU A 22 -0.42 6.75 -1.73
CA LEU A 22 -1.78 6.50 -2.20
C LEU A 22 -1.88 6.94 -3.67
N PRO A 23 -1.73 6.03 -4.64
CA PRO A 23 -1.92 6.37 -6.04
C PRO A 23 -3.42 6.56 -6.31
N ILE A 24 -3.77 7.70 -6.90
CA ILE A 24 -5.07 7.89 -7.56
C ILE A 24 -4.91 7.34 -8.96
N VAL A 25 -5.52 6.20 -9.25
CA VAL A 25 -5.43 5.56 -10.57
C VAL A 25 -6.70 5.88 -11.35
N PHE A 26 -6.58 6.68 -12.41
CA PHE A 26 -7.68 6.92 -13.33
C PHE A 26 -7.79 5.73 -14.30
N ARG A 27 -8.72 4.80 -14.03
CA ARG A 27 -9.02 3.65 -14.89
C ARG A 27 -10.52 3.52 -15.12
N PRO A 28 -10.96 2.90 -16.23
CA PRO A 28 -12.33 2.42 -16.34
C PRO A 28 -12.63 1.44 -15.19
N VAL A 29 -13.67 1.75 -14.42
CA VAL A 29 -14.21 0.91 -13.35
C VAL A 29 -14.53 -0.47 -13.91
N GLY A 30 -14.13 -1.53 -13.21
CA GLY A 30 -14.44 -2.91 -13.60
C GLY A 30 -13.59 -3.51 -14.73
N SER A 31 -12.36 -3.04 -14.95
CA SER A 31 -11.43 -3.71 -15.87
C SER A 31 -11.21 -5.19 -15.44
N PRO A 32 -11.42 -6.18 -16.34
CA PRO A 32 -11.32 -7.60 -16.00
C PRO A 32 -9.94 -8.01 -15.47
N ASP A 33 -8.90 -7.37 -16.00
CA ASP A 33 -7.50 -7.71 -15.70
C ASP A 33 -6.98 -6.99 -14.45
N MET A 34 -7.70 -5.97 -13.96
CA MET A 34 -7.32 -5.17 -12.80
C MET A 34 -8.54 -4.70 -12.01
N PRO A 35 -9.03 -5.49 -11.03
CA PRO A 35 -10.12 -5.08 -10.16
C PRO A 35 -9.79 -3.76 -9.45
N ASP A 36 -10.83 -2.97 -9.18
CA ASP A 36 -10.72 -1.72 -8.43
C ASP A 36 -10.16 -2.01 -7.03
N LYS A 37 -8.87 -1.71 -6.86
CA LYS A 37 -8.12 -1.93 -5.63
C LYS A 37 -7.41 -0.64 -5.27
N VAL A 38 -7.55 -0.24 -4.01
CA VAL A 38 -6.67 0.78 -3.46
C VAL A 38 -5.28 0.17 -3.36
N MET A 39 -4.36 0.66 -4.19
CA MET A 39 -2.97 0.24 -4.13
C MET A 39 -2.31 0.93 -2.96
N VAL A 40 -1.77 0.15 -2.05
CA VAL A 40 -0.87 0.65 -1.03
C VAL A 40 0.52 0.56 -1.65
N CYS A 41 1.00 1.67 -2.21
CA CYS A 41 2.34 1.73 -2.78
C CYS A 41 3.34 2.16 -1.74
N THR A 42 4.60 1.87 -2.00
CA THR A 42 5.72 2.29 -1.17
C THR A 42 6.75 2.97 -2.04
N GLU A 43 7.27 4.10 -1.58
CA GLU A 43 8.39 4.77 -2.25
C GLU A 43 9.62 4.88 -1.35
N GLN A 44 10.78 4.95 -2.00
CA GLN A 44 12.05 5.19 -1.34
C GLN A 44 12.18 6.68 -0.98
N VAL A 45 12.43 6.98 0.29
CA VAL A 45 12.54 8.38 0.77
C VAL A 45 13.85 9.01 0.32
N GLU A 46 14.98 8.37 0.63
CA GLU A 46 16.31 8.83 0.24
C GLU A 46 16.86 8.00 -0.94
N LYS A 47 17.20 8.65 -2.06
CA LYS A 47 17.74 8.00 -3.27
C LYS A 47 19.28 8.06 -3.28
N GLY A 48 19.93 7.04 -3.84
CA GLY A 48 21.40 7.02 -4.03
C GLY A 48 22.06 5.68 -3.68
N ARG A 49 23.38 5.57 -3.95
CA ARG A 49 24.19 4.39 -3.63
C ARG A 49 24.37 4.28 -2.11
N GLY A 50 24.22 3.08 -1.56
CA GLY A 50 24.38 2.81 -0.12
C GLY A 50 23.15 3.11 0.75
N LYS A 51 22.07 3.65 0.17
CA LYS A 51 20.79 3.81 0.86
C LYS A 51 20.00 2.51 0.87
N GLU A 52 19.27 2.27 1.95
CA GLU A 52 18.39 1.11 2.06
C GLU A 52 17.36 1.12 0.92
N LYS A 53 17.12 -0.06 0.36
CA LYS A 53 16.15 -0.25 -0.72
C LYS A 53 14.75 -0.23 -0.15
N ALA A 54 13.84 0.42 -0.86
CA ALA A 54 12.44 0.40 -0.48
C ALA A 54 11.89 -1.03 -0.49
N VAL A 55 10.98 -1.31 0.44
CA VAL A 55 10.28 -2.59 0.55
C VAL A 55 8.80 -2.40 0.23
N GLY A 56 8.23 -3.31 -0.55
CA GLY A 56 6.80 -3.31 -0.88
C GLY A 56 5.96 -3.87 0.26
N MET A 57 4.72 -3.40 0.35
CA MET A 57 3.69 -4.00 1.21
C MET A 57 2.49 -4.41 0.36
N PHE A 58 2.09 -5.68 0.47
CA PHE A 58 0.84 -6.16 -0.11
C PHE A 58 -0.24 -6.16 0.95
N SER A 59 -1.32 -5.43 0.71
CA SER A 59 -2.49 -5.47 1.57
C SER A 59 -3.19 -6.83 1.40
N THR A 60 -3.16 -7.65 2.45
CA THR A 60 -3.97 -8.88 2.54
C THR A 60 -5.41 -8.60 2.96
N TYR A 61 -5.68 -7.39 3.48
CA TYR A 61 -6.99 -6.91 3.90
C TYR A 61 -7.28 -5.51 3.34
N CYS A 62 -8.55 -5.21 3.08
CA CYS A 62 -9.04 -3.90 2.68
C CYS A 62 -8.81 -2.88 3.79
N PRO A 63 -8.03 -1.81 3.56
CA PRO A 63 -7.70 -0.84 4.61
C PRO A 63 -8.88 0.03 5.05
N PHE A 64 -10.01 0.02 4.31
CA PHE A 64 -11.23 0.77 4.66
C PHE A 64 -12.24 -0.06 5.45
N ARG A 65 -12.30 -1.37 5.17
CA ARG A 65 -13.33 -2.27 5.69
C ARG A 65 -12.78 -3.34 6.63
N GLY A 66 -11.46 -3.53 6.68
CA GLY A 66 -10.82 -4.58 7.47
C GLY A 66 -11.13 -6.00 7.00
N VAL A 67 -11.73 -6.18 5.82
CA VAL A 67 -12.07 -7.49 5.25
C VAL A 67 -10.91 -8.02 4.41
N LYS A 68 -10.68 -9.34 4.42
CA LYS A 68 -9.59 -9.95 3.66
C LYS A 68 -9.82 -9.74 2.16
N TYR A 69 -8.77 -9.37 1.43
CA TYR A 69 -8.82 -9.47 -0.03
C TYR A 69 -8.75 -10.98 -0.36
N ALA A 70 -9.86 -11.53 -0.86
CA ALA A 70 -10.16 -12.95 -1.05
C ALA A 70 -10.54 -13.72 0.23
N GLU A 71 -11.84 -13.77 0.50
CA GLU A 71 -12.50 -15.08 0.63
C GLU A 71 -12.94 -15.47 -0.79
N ASP A 72 -12.70 -16.74 -1.16
CA ASP A 72 -13.04 -17.38 -2.45
C ASP A 72 -12.19 -17.05 -3.70
N VAL A 73 -11.02 -17.69 -3.79
CA VAL A 73 -10.61 -18.34 -5.05
C VAL A 73 -10.11 -19.74 -4.66
N ALA A 74 -11.01 -20.71 -4.67
CA ALA A 74 -10.72 -22.14 -4.75
C ALA A 74 -11.11 -22.63 -6.14
#